data_AF-A0A419HY47-F1
#
_entry.id   AF-A0A419HY47-F1
#
_cell.length_a   1.000
_cell.length_b   1.000
_cell.length_c   1.000
_cell.angle_alpha   90.00
_cell.angle_beta   90.00
_cell.angle_gamma   90.00
#
_symmetry.space_group_name_H-M   'P 1'
#
loop_
_entity.id
_entity.type
_entity.pdbx_description
1 polymer ?
#
loop_
_entity_poly.entity_id
_entity_poly.type
_entity_poly.pdbx_seq_one_letter_code
_entity_poly.pdbx_strand_id
1 'polypeptide(L)'
;MSSLESAIIAGGILPEIAGIAVAEADRAGLPLAIGCVVLMKESSGGQNVYGHDAVDCGPVGGPVTEENYREYLANRDSCGCQGVGPVQLTYWAIQDLADELGGCWRPEINIRVGFEMLAGYLREGSVQDAFSRYNTGQPGDSPYAKDAMDLLPEWEAIVG
;
A
#
# COMPACT_ATOMS: atom_id res chain seq x y z
N MET A 1 -8.95 11.38 17.69
CA MET A 1 -8.36 11.68 16.39
C MET A 1 -7.25 12.69 16.61
N SER A 2 -6.02 12.37 16.22
CA SER A 2 -4.87 13.27 16.38
C SER A 2 -4.92 14.41 15.35
N SER A 3 -4.15 15.48 15.56
CA SER A 3 -4.01 16.56 14.55
C SER A 3 -3.46 16.03 13.23
N LEU A 4 -2.56 15.04 13.30
CA LEU A 4 -1.94 14.41 12.14
C LEU A 4 -2.95 13.58 11.35
N GLU A 5 -3.78 12.79 12.04
CA GLU A 5 -4.89 12.05 11.40
C GLU A 5 -5.86 13.00 10.68
N SER A 6 -6.26 14.10 11.33
CA SER A 6 -7.13 15.10 10.68
C SER A 6 -6.47 15.75 9.46
N ALA A 7 -5.16 16.00 9.49
CA ALA A 7 -4.43 16.58 8.38
C ALA A 7 -4.39 15.64 7.17
N ILE A 8 -4.01 14.37 7.36
CA ILE A 8 -3.95 13.42 6.24
C ILE A 8 -5.35 13.07 5.69
N ILE A 9 -6.39 13.13 6.53
CA ILE A 9 -7.79 13.02 6.08
C ILE A 9 -8.15 14.18 5.16
N ALA A 10 -7.80 15.41 5.54
CA ALA A 10 -8.02 16.59 4.70
C ALA A 10 -7.23 16.52 3.38
N GLY A 11 -6.08 15.84 3.38
CA GLY A 11 -5.27 15.55 2.20
C GLY A 11 -5.79 14.43 1.31
N GLY A 12 -6.81 13.67 1.75
CA GLY A 12 -7.46 12.63 0.95
C GLY A 12 -7.25 11.19 1.43
N ILE A 13 -6.54 10.94 2.54
CA ILE A 13 -6.54 9.61 3.18
C ILE A 13 -7.91 9.34 3.80
N LEU A 14 -8.40 8.11 3.65
CA LEU A 14 -9.69 7.73 4.20
C LEU A 14 -9.69 7.75 5.75
N PRO A 15 -10.75 8.28 6.40
CA PRO A 15 -10.83 8.35 7.86
C PRO A 15 -10.60 7.02 8.58
N GLU A 16 -11.09 5.91 8.02
CA GLU A 16 -10.95 4.57 8.56
C GLU A 16 -9.52 4.03 8.50
N ILE A 17 -8.66 4.58 7.63
CA ILE A 17 -7.26 4.17 7.48
C ILE A 17 -6.29 5.16 8.13
N ALA A 18 -6.66 6.41 8.32
CA ALA A 18 -5.76 7.46 8.79
C ALA A 18 -4.99 7.08 10.07
N GLY A 19 -5.68 6.56 11.09
CA GLY A 19 -5.04 6.11 12.33
C GLY A 19 -4.08 4.93 12.12
N ILE A 20 -4.44 4.00 11.22
CA ILE A 20 -3.60 2.86 10.85
C ILE A 20 -2.34 3.36 10.14
N ALA A 21 -2.48 4.25 9.16
CA ALA A 21 -1.36 4.80 8.41
C ALA A 21 -0.34 5.49 9.32
N VAL A 22 -0.81 6.29 10.27
CA VAL A 22 0.06 6.94 11.27
C VAL A 22 0.79 5.90 12.13
N ALA A 23 0.06 4.92 12.67
CA ALA A 23 0.64 3.91 13.56
C ALA A 23 1.64 2.99 12.86
N GLU A 24 1.34 2.55 11.64
CA GLU A 24 2.21 1.64 10.88
C GLU A 24 3.41 2.37 10.26
N ALA A 25 3.26 3.65 9.91
CA ALA A 25 4.41 4.46 9.48
C ALA A 25 5.43 4.64 10.61
N ASP A 26 4.95 4.98 11.82
CA ASP A 26 5.79 5.08 13.02
C ASP A 26 6.47 3.75 13.35
N ARG A 27 5.70 2.65 13.35
CA ARG A 27 6.22 1.29 13.58
C ARG A 27 7.33 0.92 12.59
N ALA A 28 7.15 1.21 11.31
CA ALA A 28 8.11 0.87 10.27
C ALA A 28 9.33 1.82 10.22
N GLY A 29 9.27 2.98 10.90
CA GLY A 29 10.21 4.08 10.71
C GLY A 29 10.12 4.69 9.31
N LEU A 30 8.94 4.65 8.69
CA LEU A 30 8.65 5.24 7.39
C LEU A 30 8.18 6.69 7.58
N PRO A 31 8.76 7.69 6.87
CA PRO A 31 8.18 9.03 6.85
C PRO A 31 6.72 8.99 6.40
N LEU A 32 5.79 9.52 7.21
CA LEU A 32 4.35 9.40 6.95
C LEU A 32 3.95 9.94 5.57
N ALA A 33 4.57 11.03 5.11
CA ALA A 33 4.33 11.58 3.77
C ALA A 33 4.53 10.54 2.66
N ILE A 34 5.59 9.72 2.76
CA ILE A 34 5.88 8.66 1.79
C ILE A 34 4.80 7.57 1.84
N GLY A 35 4.35 7.20 3.04
CA GLY A 35 3.23 6.26 3.22
C GLY A 35 1.92 6.77 2.63
N CYS A 36 1.62 8.06 2.81
CA CYS A 36 0.43 8.69 2.23
C CYS A 36 0.49 8.75 0.70
N VAL A 37 1.65 9.03 0.10
CA VAL A 37 1.84 8.96 -1.36
C VAL A 37 1.47 7.58 -1.90
N VAL A 38 1.97 6.49 -1.28
CA VAL A 38 1.64 5.13 -1.71
C VAL A 38 0.15 4.84 -1.56
N LEU A 39 -0.48 5.17 -0.42
CA LEU A 39 -1.92 4.99 -0.22
C LEU A 39 -2.76 5.73 -1.27
N MET A 40 -2.34 6.93 -1.68
CA MET A 40 -3.00 7.69 -2.74
C MET A 40 -2.84 7.01 -4.10
N LYS A 41 -1.62 6.61 -4.45
CA LYS A 41 -1.32 6.04 -5.77
C LYS A 41 -1.90 4.63 -5.96
N GLU A 42 -1.89 3.82 -4.91
CA GLU A 42 -2.30 2.41 -4.99
C GLU A 42 -3.82 2.25 -4.90
N SER A 43 -4.50 3.05 -4.10
CA SER A 43 -5.92 2.82 -3.81
C SER A 43 -6.72 4.09 -3.56
N SER A 44 -6.22 5.25 -4.03
CA SER A 44 -6.91 6.54 -3.90
C SER A 44 -7.33 6.85 -2.46
N GLY A 45 -6.34 6.84 -1.56
CA GLY A 45 -6.52 7.23 -0.15
C GLY A 45 -6.59 6.06 0.82
N GLY A 46 -6.20 4.85 0.39
CA GLY A 46 -6.19 3.66 1.23
C GLY A 46 -7.43 2.78 1.12
N GLN A 47 -8.15 2.80 0.00
CA GLN A 47 -9.31 1.91 -0.18
C GLN A 47 -8.89 0.43 -0.07
N ASN A 48 -9.65 -0.35 0.70
CA ASN A 48 -9.44 -1.79 0.80
C ASN A 48 -10.10 -2.51 -0.38
N VAL A 49 -9.48 -2.45 -1.56
CA VAL A 49 -10.03 -2.95 -2.82
C VAL A 49 -9.07 -3.89 -3.55
N TYR A 50 -9.62 -4.72 -4.43
CA TYR A 50 -8.80 -5.46 -5.38
C TYR A 50 -8.33 -4.55 -6.50
N GLY A 51 -7.15 -4.85 -7.02
CA GLY A 51 -6.56 -4.21 -8.18
C GLY A 51 -7.25 -4.58 -9.49
N HIS A 52 -6.59 -4.20 -10.58
CA HIS A 52 -7.02 -4.50 -11.94
C HIS A 52 -5.91 -5.23 -12.72
N ASP A 53 -5.04 -5.98 -12.02
CA ASP A 53 -4.04 -6.81 -12.65
C ASP A 53 -4.69 -7.83 -13.59
N ALA A 54 -3.97 -8.18 -14.65
CA ALA A 54 -4.41 -9.14 -15.67
C ALA A 54 -4.29 -10.58 -15.16
N VAL A 55 -5.14 -10.93 -14.18
CA VAL A 55 -5.32 -12.27 -13.64
C VAL A 55 -6.34 -13.06 -14.47
N ASP A 56 -6.20 -14.38 -14.53
CA ASP A 56 -7.02 -15.26 -15.38
C ASP A 56 -8.45 -15.43 -14.84
N CYS A 57 -8.61 -15.54 -13.52
CA CYS A 57 -9.90 -15.87 -12.90
C CYS A 57 -10.10 -15.32 -11.47
N GLY A 58 -9.32 -14.31 -11.07
CA GLY A 58 -9.45 -13.64 -9.77
C GLY A 58 -10.44 -12.47 -9.78
N PRO A 59 -10.73 -11.88 -8.60
CA PRO A 59 -11.49 -10.64 -8.53
C PRO A 59 -10.75 -9.50 -9.25
N VAL A 60 -11.51 -8.57 -9.83
CA VAL A 60 -11.01 -7.37 -10.50
C VAL A 60 -11.81 -6.19 -9.98
N GLY A 61 -11.15 -5.28 -9.25
CA GLY A 61 -11.81 -4.20 -8.55
C GLY A 61 -12.73 -4.68 -7.40
N GLY A 62 -13.40 -3.71 -6.77
CA GLY A 62 -14.35 -3.97 -5.69
C GLY A 62 -13.69 -4.21 -4.33
N PRO A 63 -14.49 -4.25 -3.25
CA PRO A 63 -13.97 -4.31 -1.89
C PRO A 63 -13.32 -5.66 -1.57
N VAL A 64 -12.25 -5.62 -0.79
CA VAL A 64 -11.63 -6.80 -0.20
C VAL A 64 -12.31 -7.08 1.14
N THR A 65 -12.85 -8.28 1.30
CA THR A 65 -13.41 -8.79 2.56
C THR A 65 -12.72 -10.10 2.91
N GLU A 66 -12.83 -10.54 4.16
CA GLU A 66 -12.27 -11.84 4.55
C GLU A 66 -12.84 -12.99 3.70
N GLU A 67 -14.15 -12.97 3.47
CA GLU A 67 -14.86 -14.01 2.72
C GLU A 67 -14.35 -14.10 1.28
N ASN A 68 -14.39 -12.99 0.54
CA ASN A 68 -13.96 -13.00 -0.86
C ASN A 68 -12.44 -13.18 -1.01
N TYR A 69 -11.66 -12.75 -0.01
CA TYR A 69 -10.22 -12.98 -0.02
C TYR A 69 -9.88 -14.45 0.16
N ARG A 70 -10.59 -15.18 1.03
CA ARG A 70 -10.38 -16.62 1.19
C ARG A 70 -10.75 -17.39 -0.08
N GLU A 71 -11.78 -16.97 -0.79
CA GLU A 71 -12.12 -17.51 -2.12
C GLU A 71 -11.03 -17.23 -3.14
N TYR A 72 -10.54 -15.99 -3.21
CA TYR A 72 -9.41 -15.61 -4.06
C TYR A 72 -8.16 -16.44 -3.73
N LEU A 73 -7.77 -16.53 -2.45
CA LEU A 73 -6.58 -17.24 -1.99
C LEU A 73 -6.62 -18.72 -2.40
N ALA A 74 -7.78 -19.36 -2.33
CA ALA A 74 -7.94 -20.75 -2.76
C ALA A 74 -7.72 -20.97 -4.27
N ASN A 75 -7.83 -19.92 -5.08
CA ASN A 75 -7.72 -19.99 -6.55
C ASN A 75 -6.50 -19.23 -7.11
N ARG A 76 -5.82 -18.40 -6.31
CA ARG A 76 -4.72 -17.52 -6.71
C ARG A 76 -3.61 -18.25 -7.46
N ASP A 77 -3.20 -19.43 -7.00
CA ASP A 77 -2.11 -20.19 -7.63
C ASP A 77 -2.45 -20.61 -9.08
N SER A 78 -3.74 -20.79 -9.38
CA SER A 78 -4.23 -21.08 -10.73
C SER A 78 -4.68 -19.85 -11.52
N CYS A 79 -5.05 -18.76 -10.85
CA CYS A 79 -5.62 -17.57 -11.48
C CYS A 79 -4.63 -16.41 -11.63
N GLY A 80 -3.48 -16.45 -10.96
CA GLY A 80 -2.57 -15.31 -10.83
C GLY A 80 -2.86 -14.44 -9.59
N CYS A 81 -1.89 -13.60 -9.25
CA CYS A 81 -1.97 -12.69 -8.10
C CYS A 81 -2.58 -11.36 -8.50
N GLN A 82 -3.62 -10.94 -7.78
CA GLN A 82 -4.24 -9.62 -7.91
C GLN A 82 -3.64 -8.68 -6.85
N GLY A 83 -3.62 -7.37 -7.10
CA GLY A 83 -3.37 -6.36 -6.07
C GLY A 83 -4.44 -6.40 -4.98
N VAL A 84 -4.01 -6.42 -3.72
CA VAL A 84 -4.93 -6.53 -2.57
C VAL A 84 -4.73 -5.34 -1.65
N GLY A 85 -5.83 -4.67 -1.33
CA GLY A 85 -5.95 -3.75 -0.19
C GLY A 85 -5.33 -2.37 -0.39
N PRO A 86 -5.19 -1.59 0.69
CA PRO A 86 -4.80 -0.18 0.65
C PRO A 86 -3.49 0.11 -0.07
N VAL A 87 -2.53 -0.81 -0.01
CA VAL A 87 -1.20 -0.63 -0.62
C VAL A 87 -0.94 -1.62 -1.77
N GLN A 88 -2.00 -2.26 -2.28
CA GLN A 88 -1.98 -3.16 -3.45
C GLN A 88 -0.83 -4.17 -3.43
N LEU A 89 -0.84 -5.09 -2.46
CA LEU A 89 0.15 -6.18 -2.43
C LEU A 89 -0.14 -7.14 -3.61
N THR A 90 0.69 -7.13 -4.65
CA THR A 90 0.46 -7.84 -5.93
C THR A 90 1.24 -9.16 -6.09
N TYR A 91 2.12 -9.51 -5.16
CA TYR A 91 2.98 -10.70 -5.27
C TYR A 91 2.65 -11.75 -4.20
N TRP A 92 2.68 -13.04 -4.56
CA TRP A 92 2.23 -14.11 -3.66
C TRP A 92 3.01 -14.13 -2.33
N ALA A 93 4.34 -14.00 -2.35
CA ALA A 93 5.13 -14.12 -1.13
C ALA A 93 4.86 -13.01 -0.11
N ILE A 94 4.51 -11.81 -0.59
CA ILE A 94 4.17 -10.67 0.28
C ILE A 94 2.73 -10.77 0.80
N GLN A 95 1.82 -11.35 0.01
CA GLN A 95 0.48 -11.70 0.47
C GLN A 95 0.53 -12.79 1.54
N ASP A 96 1.36 -13.81 1.35
CA ASP A 96 1.55 -14.89 2.32
C ASP A 96 2.14 -14.36 3.63
N LEU A 97 3.11 -13.43 3.58
CA LEU A 97 3.62 -12.74 4.76
C LEU A 97 2.51 -11.99 5.51
N ALA A 98 1.61 -11.31 4.79
CA ALA A 98 0.47 -10.65 5.40
C ALA A 98 -0.51 -11.66 6.03
N ASP A 99 -0.71 -12.82 5.40
CA ASP A 99 -1.55 -13.89 5.94
C ASP A 99 -0.98 -14.50 7.23
N GLU A 100 0.34 -14.69 7.30
CA GLU A 100 1.03 -15.11 8.53
C GLU A 100 0.83 -14.13 9.69
N LEU A 101 0.69 -12.84 9.39
CA LEU A 101 0.43 -11.78 10.38
C LEU A 101 -1.07 -11.61 10.72
N GLY A 102 -1.95 -12.39 10.09
CA GLY A 102 -3.37 -12.44 10.41
C GLY A 102 -4.32 -12.02 9.30
N GLY A 103 -3.83 -11.87 8.07
CA GLY A 103 -4.66 -11.80 6.87
C GLY A 103 -4.41 -10.57 6.00
N CYS A 104 -4.10 -10.79 4.72
CA CYS A 104 -3.86 -9.72 3.74
C CYS A 104 -5.10 -8.84 3.48
N TRP A 105 -6.31 -9.35 3.73
CA TRP A 105 -7.57 -8.60 3.62
C TRP A 105 -7.75 -7.52 4.69
N ARG A 106 -6.96 -7.57 5.76
CA ARG A 106 -7.04 -6.61 6.87
C ARG A 106 -6.21 -5.37 6.53
N PRO A 107 -6.81 -4.17 6.49
CA PRO A 107 -6.08 -2.95 6.15
C PRO A 107 -4.84 -2.70 7.02
N GLU A 108 -4.92 -2.97 8.33
CA GLU A 108 -3.79 -2.84 9.25
C GLU A 108 -2.58 -3.69 8.83
N ILE A 109 -2.82 -4.97 8.51
CA ILE A 109 -1.75 -5.91 8.18
C ILE A 109 -1.23 -5.65 6.77
N ASN A 110 -2.12 -5.33 5.83
CA ASN A 110 -1.76 -4.95 4.47
C ASN A 110 -0.82 -3.74 4.45
N ILE A 111 -1.19 -2.68 5.18
CA ILE A 111 -0.39 -1.46 5.31
C ILE A 111 0.92 -1.74 6.04
N ARG A 112 0.90 -2.53 7.12
CA ARG A 112 2.12 -2.93 7.84
C ARG A 112 3.16 -3.53 6.90
N VAL A 113 2.78 -4.54 6.13
CA VAL A 113 3.70 -5.23 5.21
C VAL A 113 4.23 -4.27 4.14
N GLY A 114 3.35 -3.50 3.48
CA GLY A 114 3.80 -2.57 2.43
C GLY A 114 4.70 -1.46 2.97
N PHE A 115 4.39 -0.91 4.15
CA PHE A 115 5.21 0.14 4.76
C PHE A 115 6.56 -0.38 5.25
N GLU A 116 6.63 -1.60 5.80
CA GLU A 116 7.88 -2.25 6.18
C GLU A 116 8.78 -2.50 4.95
N MET A 117 8.19 -2.95 3.83
CA MET A 117 8.92 -3.11 2.57
C MET A 117 9.47 -1.78 2.05
N LEU A 118 8.63 -0.74 2.02
CA LEU A 118 9.03 0.57 1.54
C LEU A 118 10.12 1.21 2.41
N ALA A 119 10.00 1.08 3.73
CA ALA A 119 11.04 1.49 4.67
C ALA A 119 12.35 0.71 4.44
N GLY A 120 12.26 -0.58 4.09
CA GLY A 120 13.39 -1.39 3.62
C GLY A 120 14.09 -0.77 2.42
N TYR A 121 13.34 -0.45 1.36
CA TYR A 121 13.91 0.14 0.16
C TYR A 121 14.53 1.52 0.41
N LEU A 122 13.97 2.32 1.31
CA LEU A 122 14.54 3.61 1.71
C LEU A 122 15.89 3.48 2.43
N ARG A 123 16.16 2.36 3.10
CA ARG A 123 17.48 2.11 3.71
C ARG A 123 18.55 1.74 2.69
N GLU A 124 18.13 1.29 1.51
CA GLU A 124 19.03 0.78 0.47
C GLU A 124 19.29 1.78 -0.67
N GLY A 125 18.51 2.86 -0.76
CA GLY A 125 18.58 3.76 -1.90
C GLY A 125 17.88 5.10 -1.67
N SER A 126 17.65 5.81 -2.77
CA SER A 126 16.93 7.09 -2.74
C SER A 126 15.42 6.88 -2.56
N VAL A 127 14.69 7.94 -2.21
CA VAL A 127 13.22 7.92 -2.15
C VAL A 127 12.61 7.54 -3.50
N GLN A 128 13.18 8.04 -4.59
CA GLN A 128 12.76 7.69 -5.95
C GLN A 128 12.98 6.20 -6.24
N ASP A 129 14.13 5.64 -5.85
CA ASP A 129 14.40 4.20 -5.99
C ASP A 129 13.44 3.37 -5.16
N ALA A 130 13.08 3.82 -3.96
CA ALA A 130 12.12 3.13 -3.12
C ALA A 130 10.73 3.07 -3.78
N PHE A 131 10.24 4.19 -4.34
CA PHE A 131 8.99 4.18 -5.10
C PHE A 131 9.07 3.31 -6.36
N SER A 132 10.20 3.34 -7.07
CA SER A 132 10.38 2.52 -8.27
C SER A 132 10.39 1.04 -7.95
N ARG A 133 11.09 0.65 -6.87
CA ARG A 133 11.11 -0.74 -6.37
C ARG A 133 9.75 -1.20 -5.90
N TYR A 134 8.98 -0.33 -5.25
CA TYR A 134 7.63 -0.66 -4.81
C TYR A 134 6.74 -1.08 -5.99
N ASN A 135 6.77 -0.30 -7.08
CA ASN A 135 5.93 -0.55 -8.24
C ASN A 135 6.48 -1.60 -9.23
N THR A 136 7.81 -1.69 -9.39
CA THR A 136 8.44 -2.50 -10.45
C THR A 136 9.34 -3.63 -9.95
N GLY A 137 9.64 -3.67 -8.65
CA GLY A 137 10.65 -4.55 -8.08
C GLY A 137 12.10 -4.16 -8.39
N GLN A 138 12.34 -3.06 -9.12
CA GLN A 138 13.69 -2.59 -9.49
C GLN A 138 13.87 -1.09 -9.16
N PRO A 139 15.10 -0.64 -8.80
CA PRO A 139 15.40 0.79 -8.67
C PRO A 139 15.46 1.48 -10.04
N GLY A 140 15.50 2.82 -10.03
CA GLY A 140 15.68 3.64 -11.24
C GLY A 140 14.43 4.43 -11.65
N ASP A 141 14.50 5.03 -12.83
CA ASP A 141 13.44 5.91 -13.35
C ASP A 141 12.22 5.09 -13.84
N SER A 142 11.08 5.31 -13.21
CA SER A 142 9.78 4.82 -13.69
C SER A 142 8.75 5.95 -13.71
N PRO A 143 7.74 5.91 -14.60
CA PRO A 143 6.65 6.88 -14.59
C PRO A 143 5.95 6.96 -13.23
N TYR A 144 5.79 5.81 -12.56
CA TYR A 144 5.25 5.73 -11.20
C TYR A 144 6.10 6.51 -10.20
N ALA A 145 7.42 6.26 -10.17
CA ALA A 145 8.31 6.91 -9.22
C ALA A 145 8.39 8.42 -9.45
N LYS A 146 8.38 8.87 -10.70
CA LYS A 146 8.33 10.29 -11.02
C LYS A 146 7.05 10.95 -10.48
N ASP A 147 5.89 10.36 -10.78
CA ASP A 147 4.61 10.90 -10.30
C ASP A 147 4.50 10.87 -8.77
N ALA A 148 5.06 9.84 -8.12
CA ALA A 148 5.16 9.77 -6.66
C ALA A 148 6.06 10.88 -6.08
N MET A 149 7.20 11.15 -6.72
CA MET A 149 8.10 12.24 -6.34
C MET A 149 7.48 13.62 -6.56
N ASP A 150 6.64 13.79 -7.60
CA ASP A 150 5.93 15.05 -7.86
C ASP A 150 4.85 15.32 -6.78
N LEU A 151 4.22 14.26 -6.25
CA LEU A 151 3.20 14.34 -5.19
C LEU A 151 3.80 14.51 -3.77
N LEU A 152 5.04 14.06 -3.55
CA LEU A 152 5.65 13.99 -2.22
C LEU A 152 5.74 15.35 -1.49
N PRO A 153 6.16 16.48 -2.11
CA PRO A 153 6.25 17.76 -1.42
C PRO A 153 4.91 18.26 -0.86
N GLU A 154 3.80 17.94 -1.52
CA GLU A 154 2.46 18.27 -1.02
C GLU A 154 2.16 17.50 0.27
N TRP A 155 2.49 16.21 0.31
CA TRP A 155 2.32 15.40 1.52
C TRP A 155 3.27 15.80 2.65
N GLU A 156 4.51 16.17 2.33
CA GLU A 156 5.46 16.71 3.32
C GLU A 156 4.90 17.98 3.98
N ALA A 157 4.24 18.86 3.21
CA ALA A 157 3.58 20.05 3.74
C ALA A 157 2.31 19.74 4.56
N ILE A 158 1.62 18.63 4.28
CA ILE A 158 0.44 18.20 5.04
C ILE A 158 0.83 17.60 6.39
N VAL A 159 1.93 16.84 6.45
CA VAL A 159 2.34 16.12 7.67
C VAL A 159 3.36 16.87 8.55
N GLY A 160 4.06 17.87 7.99
CA GLY A 160 5.04 18.71 8.69
C GLY A 160 4.43 19.85 9.48
#